data_AF-A0A1B6CK33-F1
#
_entry.id   AF-A0A1B6CK33-F1
#
_cell.length_a   1.000
_cell.length_b   1.000
_cell.length_c   1.000
_cell.angle_alpha   90.00
_cell.angle_beta   90.00
_cell.angle_gamma   90.00
#
_symmetry.space_group_name_H-M   'P 1'
#
loop_
_entity.id
_entity.type
_entity.pdbx_description
1 polymer ?
#
loop_
_entity_poly.entity_id
_entity_poly.type
_entity_poly.pdbx_seq_one_letter_code
_entity_poly.pdbx_strand_id
1 'polypeptide(L)'
;MVFDSFTSNWQGALFSKHGMSSVQMMCGVNLFSCLLTSTSLTQQGGFIHSLQFMSEFPTFTIDCVLLSVSSAAGQLFIFYTIATFGPVVFIIIMTIRQGLAILLSCLIYQHPITIFGVFGIIIVFLAVFLRIYCNQRIRAQKRRLQNASAAKI
;
A
#
# COMPACT_ATOMS: atom_id res chain seq x y z
N MET A 1 -7.60 -10.32 8.89
CA MET A 1 -8.60 -9.28 8.54
C MET A 1 -8.99 -8.41 9.75
N VAL A 2 -9.22 -8.98 10.94
CA VAL A 2 -9.57 -8.22 12.16
C VAL A 2 -8.45 -7.29 12.63
N PHE A 3 -7.20 -7.77 12.70
CA PHE A 3 -6.05 -6.94 13.08
C PHE A 3 -5.76 -5.81 12.08
N ASP A 4 -5.96 -6.05 10.79
CA ASP A 4 -5.79 -5.04 9.74
C ASP A 4 -6.82 -3.90 9.86
N SER A 5 -8.05 -4.28 10.23
CA SER A 5 -9.15 -3.33 10.49
C SER A 5 -8.92 -2.54 11.78
N PHE A 6 -8.46 -3.19 12.86
CA PHE A 6 -8.16 -2.52 14.13
C PHE A 6 -6.96 -1.58 14.01
N THR A 7 -5.86 -2.03 13.41
CA THR A 7 -4.65 -1.24 13.20
C THR A 7 -4.94 -0.02 12.32
N SER A 8 -5.71 -0.16 11.24
CA SER A 8 -6.09 0.97 10.39
C SER A 8 -6.96 2.00 11.12
N ASN A 9 -7.91 1.54 11.94
CA ASN A 9 -8.77 2.43 12.72
C ASN A 9 -7.99 3.16 13.82
N TRP A 10 -7.02 2.47 14.45
CA TRP A 10 -6.13 3.05 15.45
C TRP A 10 -5.13 4.05 14.84
N GLN A 11 -4.55 3.73 13.67
CA GLN A 11 -3.71 4.66 12.91
C GLN A 11 -4.48 5.96 12.56
N GLY A 12 -5.76 5.84 12.18
CA GLY A 12 -6.64 7.00 11.94
C GLY A 12 -6.90 7.85 13.18
N ALA A 13 -7.13 7.22 14.34
CA ALA A 13 -7.30 7.91 15.61
C ALA A 13 -6.00 8.63 16.06
N LEU A 14 -4.84 8.01 15.82
CA LEU A 14 -3.53 8.58 16.13
C LEU A 14 -3.24 9.84 15.28
N PHE A 15 -3.56 9.81 13.98
CA PHE A 15 -3.47 10.96 13.09
C PHE A 15 -4.36 12.13 13.54
N SER A 16 -5.59 11.83 13.97
CA SER A 16 -6.56 12.87 14.35
C SER A 16 -6.22 13.56 15.67
N LYS A 17 -5.47 12.89 16.56
CA LYS A 17 -5.19 13.39 17.92
C LYS A 17 -3.82 14.08 18.05
N HIS A 18 -2.83 13.72 17.22
CA HIS A 18 -1.44 14.20 17.37
C HIS A 18 -0.86 14.94 16.15
N GLY A 19 -1.57 15.05 15.03
CA GLY A 19 -1.06 15.75 13.84
C GLY A 19 0.25 15.14 13.29
N MET A 20 0.45 13.84 13.52
CA MET A 20 1.69 13.15 13.18
C MET A 20 1.92 13.18 11.67
N SER A 21 3.15 13.49 11.24
CA SER A 21 3.49 13.48 9.82
C SER A 21 3.46 12.05 9.27
N SER A 22 2.95 11.86 8.04
CA SER A 22 2.84 10.54 7.41
C SER A 22 4.18 9.78 7.36
N VAL A 23 5.32 10.47 7.46
CA VAL A 23 6.68 9.89 7.57
C VAL A 23 6.87 9.09 8.85
N GLN A 24 6.47 9.68 9.98
CA GLN A 24 6.76 9.14 11.30
C GLN A 24 5.94 7.87 11.53
N MET A 25 4.71 7.85 11.03
CA MET A 25 3.88 6.67 11.06
C MET A 25 4.43 5.56 10.16
N MET A 26 4.92 5.89 8.96
CA MET A 26 5.52 4.89 8.05
C MET A 26 6.79 4.27 8.65
N CYS A 27 7.67 5.07 9.25
CA CYS A 27 8.86 4.58 9.95
C CYS A 27 8.48 3.64 11.12
N GLY A 28 7.51 4.05 11.94
CA GLY A 28 7.01 3.22 13.04
C GLY A 28 6.45 1.88 12.56
N VAL A 29 5.58 1.90 11.55
CA VAL A 29 4.98 0.68 11.00
C VAL A 29 6.03 -0.25 10.39
N ASN A 30 7.01 0.29 9.64
CA ASN A 30 8.08 -0.52 9.06
C ASN A 30 8.99 -1.14 10.13
N LEU A 31 9.31 -0.39 11.19
CA LEU A 31 10.14 -0.89 12.29
C LEU A 31 9.43 -2.01 13.07
N PHE A 32 8.16 -1.81 13.42
CA PHE A 32 7.37 -2.86 14.05
C PHE A 32 7.16 -4.06 13.13
N SER A 33 7.01 -3.85 11.82
CA SER A 33 6.91 -4.94 10.84
C SER A 33 8.19 -5.77 10.82
N CYS A 34 9.38 -5.14 10.78
CA CYS A 34 10.65 -5.85 10.87
C CYS A 34 10.75 -6.68 12.16
N LEU A 35 10.44 -6.09 13.33
CA LEU A 35 10.50 -6.80 14.61
C LEU A 35 9.57 -8.02 14.66
N LEU A 36 8.32 -7.86 14.19
CA LEU A 36 7.34 -8.95 14.18
C LEU A 36 7.71 -10.04 13.18
N THR A 37 8.18 -9.68 11.98
CA THR A 37 8.62 -10.64 10.96
C THR A 37 9.86 -11.40 11.43
N SER A 38 10.86 -10.73 12.01
CA SER A 38 12.05 -11.38 12.58
C SER A 38 11.67 -12.33 13.72
N THR A 39 10.79 -11.93 14.63
CA THR A 39 10.34 -12.79 15.74
C THR A 39 9.59 -14.02 15.21
N SER A 40 8.71 -13.84 14.23
CA SER A 40 7.98 -14.94 13.58
C SER A 40 8.92 -15.92 12.86
N LEU A 41 9.95 -15.41 12.19
CA LEU A 41 10.91 -16.24 11.45
C LEU A 41 11.82 -17.04 12.39
N THR A 42 12.18 -16.47 13.54
CA THR A 42 12.91 -17.17 14.61
C THR A 42 12.04 -18.27 15.23
N GLN A 43 10.75 -18.02 15.46
CA GLN A 43 9.82 -19.01 16.03
C GLN A 43 9.57 -20.19 15.09
N GLN A 44 9.64 -19.98 13.77
CA GLN A 44 9.52 -21.05 12.76
C GLN A 44 10.83 -21.83 12.55
N GLY A 45 11.94 -21.44 13.17
CA GLY A 45 13.26 -22.08 13.00
C GLY A 45 13.93 -21.83 11.64
N GLY A 46 13.30 -21.06 10.76
CA GLY A 46 13.78 -20.80 9.40
C GLY A 46 14.90 -19.75 9.30
N PHE A 47 15.18 -19.02 10.38
CA PHE A 47 16.20 -17.95 10.39
C PHE A 47 17.61 -18.49 10.09
N ILE A 48 18.00 -19.58 10.75
CA ILE A 48 19.31 -20.22 10.56
C ILE A 48 19.41 -20.89 9.18
N HIS A 49 18.36 -21.58 8.75
CA HIS A 49 18.30 -22.20 7.42
C HIS A 49 18.40 -21.18 6.28
N SER A 50 17.75 -20.02 6.43
CA SER A 50 17.82 -18.93 5.44
C SER A 50 19.21 -18.31 5.38
N LEU A 51 19.89 -18.15 6.52
CA LEU A 51 21.26 -17.64 6.58
C LEU A 51 22.27 -18.61 5.96
N GLN A 52 22.11 -19.92 6.20
CA GLN A 52 22.94 -20.94 5.55
C GLN A 52 22.75 -20.94 4.03
N PHE A 53 21.51 -20.85 3.56
CA PHE A 53 21.19 -20.76 2.13
C PHE A 53 21.77 -19.49 1.48
N MET A 54 21.72 -18.35 2.17
CA MET A 54 22.34 -17.09 1.72
C MET A 54 23.88 -17.18 1.62
N SER A 55 24.52 -17.95 2.52
CA SER A 55 25.96 -18.18 2.48
C SER A 55 26.38 -19.14 1.36
N GLU A 56 25.50 -20.07 0.99
CA GLU A 56 25.79 -21.08 -0.03
C GLU A 56 25.49 -20.58 -1.45
N PHE A 57 24.50 -19.70 -1.61
CA PHE A 57 24.12 -19.10 -2.91
C PHE A 57 24.31 -17.58 -2.93
N PRO A 58 25.49 -17.08 -3.34
CA PRO A 58 25.77 -15.63 -3.37
C PRO A 58 24.87 -14.86 -4.34
N THR A 59 24.42 -15.47 -5.44
CA THR A 59 23.47 -14.87 -6.39
C THR A 59 22.14 -14.55 -5.71
N PHE A 60 21.61 -15.45 -4.88
CA PHE A 60 20.38 -15.24 -4.12
C PHE A 60 20.52 -14.07 -3.14
N THR A 61 21.68 -13.94 -2.50
CA THR A 61 21.97 -12.82 -1.60
C THR A 61 22.00 -11.48 -2.36
N ILE A 62 22.60 -11.44 -3.55
CA ILE A 62 22.61 -10.23 -4.39
C ILE A 62 21.19 -9.87 -4.83
N ASP A 63 20.38 -10.83 -5.27
CA ASP A 63 18.98 -10.58 -5.65
C ASP A 63 18.17 -10.06 -4.46
N CYS A 64 18.37 -10.63 -3.27
CA CYS A 64 17.69 -10.21 -2.05
C CYS A 64 18.08 -8.79 -1.61
N VAL A 65 19.37 -8.44 -1.72
CA VAL A 65 19.88 -7.08 -1.45
C VAL A 65 19.36 -6.09 -2.49
N LEU A 66 19.40 -6.44 -3.78
CA LEU A 66 18.91 -5.59 -4.85
C LEU A 66 17.41 -5.33 -4.72
N LEU A 67 16.64 -6.37 -4.39
CA LEU A 67 15.21 -6.26 -4.09
C LEU A 67 14.96 -5.37 -2.87
N SER A 68 15.76 -5.52 -1.81
CA SER A 68 15.65 -4.72 -0.59
C SER A 68 15.97 -3.25 -0.83
N VAL A 69 17.05 -2.95 -1.54
CA VAL A 69 17.45 -1.58 -1.92
C VAL A 69 16.40 -0.97 -2.85
N SER A 70 15.93 -1.71 -3.85
CA SER A 70 14.85 -1.26 -4.73
C SER A 70 13.55 -1.00 -3.97
N SER A 71 13.21 -1.84 -3.00
CA SER A 71 12.03 -1.66 -2.13
C SER A 71 12.18 -0.42 -1.25
N ALA A 72 13.34 -0.23 -0.63
CA ALA A 72 13.65 0.95 0.17
C ALA A 72 13.61 2.25 -0.66
N ALA A 73 14.19 2.22 -1.86
CA ALA A 73 14.13 3.34 -2.81
C ALA A 73 12.69 3.64 -3.25
N GLY A 74 11.90 2.61 -3.55
CA GLY A 74 10.48 2.75 -3.88
C GLY A 74 9.67 3.35 -2.72
N GLN A 75 9.93 2.91 -1.49
CA GLN A 75 9.34 3.46 -0.27
C GLN A 75 9.71 4.93 -0.05
N LEU A 76 10.98 5.31 -0.30
CA LEU A 76 11.42 6.71 -0.29
C LEU A 76 10.71 7.55 -1.36
N PHE A 77 10.52 7.01 -2.56
CA PHE A 77 9.81 7.69 -3.65
C PHE A 77 8.33 7.90 -3.34
N ILE A 78 7.68 6.89 -2.76
CA ILE A 78 6.31 6.96 -2.24
C ILE A 78 6.22 8.07 -1.20
N PHE A 79 7.16 8.07 -0.27
CA PHE A 79 7.20 9.06 0.79
C PHE A 79 7.43 10.49 0.26
N TYR A 80 8.38 10.67 -0.65
CA TYR A 80 8.65 11.94 -1.33
C TYR A 80 7.43 12.45 -2.10
N THR A 81 6.69 11.55 -2.76
CA THR A 81 5.44 11.87 -3.45
C THR A 81 4.36 12.34 -2.47
N ILE A 82 4.23 11.69 -1.30
CA ILE A 82 3.30 12.09 -0.25
C ILE A 82 3.69 13.46 0.34
N ALA A 83 4.97 13.73 0.55
CA ALA A 83 5.43 15.01 1.09
C ALA A 83 5.22 16.17 0.11
N THR A 84 5.46 15.95 -1.19
CA THR A 84 5.41 16.99 -2.23
C THR A 84 4.00 17.23 -2.76
N PHE A 85 3.26 16.15 -3.07
CA PHE A 85 1.93 16.22 -3.69
C PHE A 85 0.78 15.92 -2.72
N GLY A 86 1.12 15.57 -1.49
CA GLY A 86 0.18 15.16 -0.46
C GLY A 86 -0.21 13.67 -0.58
N PRO A 87 -0.84 13.11 0.46
CA PRO A 87 -1.26 11.69 0.52
C PRO A 87 -2.27 11.28 -0.57
N VAL A 88 -2.83 12.25 -1.28
CA VAL A 88 -3.97 12.13 -2.20
C VAL A 88 -3.54 11.61 -3.55
N VAL A 89 -2.53 12.29 -4.09
CA VAL A 89 -1.99 12.01 -5.40
C VAL A 89 -1.34 10.63 -5.33
N PHE A 90 -0.73 10.29 -4.20
CA PHE A 90 -0.24 8.95 -3.91
C PHE A 90 -1.34 7.87 -4.00
N ILE A 91 -2.47 8.02 -3.31
CA ILE A 91 -3.56 7.02 -3.37
C ILE A 91 -4.16 6.90 -4.78
N ILE A 92 -4.26 8.02 -5.51
CA ILE A 92 -4.72 8.02 -6.90
C ILE A 92 -3.73 7.24 -7.79
N ILE A 93 -2.43 7.53 -7.69
CA ILE A 93 -1.37 6.81 -8.43
C ILE A 93 -1.43 5.31 -8.12
N MET A 94 -1.55 4.92 -6.84
CA MET A 94 -1.66 3.52 -6.42
C MET A 94 -2.90 2.83 -7.00
N THR A 95 -4.04 3.53 -7.03
CA THR A 95 -5.30 2.97 -7.56
C THR A 95 -5.24 2.81 -9.07
N ILE A 96 -4.67 3.78 -9.78
CA ILE A 96 -4.44 3.69 -11.23
C ILE A 96 -3.49 2.53 -11.54
N ARG A 97 -2.39 2.40 -10.80
CA ARG A 97 -1.44 1.28 -10.96
C ARG A 97 -2.11 -0.08 -10.79
N GLN A 98 -2.93 -0.24 -9.74
CA GLN A 98 -3.70 -1.47 -9.50
C GLN A 98 -4.71 -1.73 -10.63
N GLY A 99 -5.43 -0.71 -11.07
CA GLY A 99 -6.40 -0.82 -12.16
C GLY A 99 -5.73 -1.22 -13.48
N LEU A 100 -4.61 -0.59 -13.84
CA LEU A 100 -3.85 -0.91 -15.04
C LEU A 100 -3.27 -2.32 -15.00
N ALA A 101 -2.76 -2.78 -13.85
CA ALA A 101 -2.26 -4.14 -13.71
C ALA A 101 -3.36 -5.18 -13.93
N ILE A 102 -4.57 -4.92 -13.44
CA ILE A 102 -5.72 -5.79 -13.68
C ILE A 102 -6.11 -5.79 -15.17
N LEU A 103 -6.18 -4.61 -15.78
CA LEU A 103 -6.48 -4.45 -17.21
C LEU A 103 -5.46 -5.20 -18.08
N LEU A 104 -4.16 -5.01 -17.81
CA LEU A 104 -3.07 -5.69 -18.50
C LEU A 104 -3.11 -7.20 -18.29
N SER A 105 -3.39 -7.68 -17.08
CA SER A 105 -3.56 -9.11 -16.80
C SER A 105 -4.70 -9.71 -17.65
N CYS A 106 -5.84 -9.03 -17.73
CA CYS A 106 -6.96 -9.46 -18.58
C CYS A 106 -6.61 -9.48 -20.07
N LEU A 107 -5.81 -8.51 -20.56
CA LEU A 107 -5.39 -8.45 -21.95
C LEU A 107 -4.31 -9.50 -22.30
N ILE A 108 -3.33 -9.71 -21.43
CA ILE A 108 -2.18 -10.59 -21.66
C ILE A 108 -2.56 -12.08 -21.52
N TYR A 109 -3.39 -12.43 -20.54
CA TYR A 109 -3.68 -13.84 -20.29
C TYR A 109 -4.60 -14.49 -21.31
N GLN A 110 -5.25 -13.73 -22.22
CA GLN A 110 -6.08 -14.24 -23.35
C GLN A 110 -6.80 -15.56 -23.01
N HIS A 111 -7.39 -15.65 -21.81
CA HIS A 111 -8.09 -16.85 -21.42
C HIS A 111 -9.25 -17.03 -22.40
N PRO A 112 -9.71 -18.25 -22.73
CA PRO A 112 -10.98 -18.43 -23.43
C PRO A 112 -12.08 -17.82 -22.55
N ILE A 113 -12.36 -16.53 -22.78
CA ILE A 113 -13.20 -15.72 -21.91
C ILE A 113 -14.63 -16.15 -22.21
N THR A 114 -15.14 -17.05 -21.38
CA THR A 114 -16.56 -17.35 -21.27
C THR A 114 -17.30 -16.04 -20.99
N ILE A 115 -18.58 -15.93 -21.40
CA ILE A 115 -19.41 -14.73 -21.24
C ILE A 115 -19.33 -14.16 -19.80
N PHE A 116 -19.22 -15.03 -18.80
CA PHE A 116 -19.01 -14.66 -17.39
C PHE A 116 -17.70 -13.90 -17.10
N GLY A 117 -16.62 -14.17 -17.82
CA GLY A 117 -15.35 -13.43 -17.69
C GLY A 117 -15.42 -12.00 -18.22
N VAL A 118 -16.20 -11.76 -19.29
CA VAL A 118 -16.47 -10.39 -19.78
C VAL A 118 -17.27 -9.59 -18.75
N PHE A 119 -18.29 -10.21 -18.14
CA PHE A 119 -19.02 -9.61 -17.03
C PHE A 119 -18.10 -9.29 -15.83
N GLY A 120 -17.18 -10.20 -15.49
CA GLY A 120 -16.17 -9.97 -14.45
C GLY A 120 -15.29 -8.75 -14.73
N ILE A 121 -14.83 -8.59 -15.98
CA ILE A 121 -14.02 -7.42 -16.39
C ILE A 121 -14.80 -6.12 -16.25
N ILE A 122 -16.06 -6.09 -16.70
CA ILE A 122 -16.92 -4.90 -16.60
C ILE A 122 -17.15 -4.53 -15.13
N ILE A 123 -17.43 -5.51 -14.27
CA ILE A 123 -17.64 -5.28 -12.84
C ILE A 123 -16.37 -4.72 -12.17
N VAL A 124 -15.19 -5.25 -12.49
CA VAL A 124 -13.94 -4.76 -11.92
C VAL A 124 -13.63 -3.34 -12.38
N PHE A 125 -13.84 -3.03 -13.67
CA PHE A 125 -13.70 -1.67 -14.18
C PHE A 125 -14.65 -0.70 -13.49
N LEU A 126 -15.92 -1.07 -13.37
CA LEU A 126 -16.92 -0.27 -12.67
C LEU A 126 -16.54 -0.04 -11.20
N ALA A 127 -16.06 -1.08 -10.51
CA ALA A 127 -15.63 -0.99 -9.12
C ALA A 127 -14.41 -0.06 -8.94
N VAL A 128 -13.42 -0.11 -9.84
CA VAL A 128 -12.25 0.78 -9.81
C VAL A 128 -12.66 2.23 -10.07
N PHE A 129 -13.47 2.47 -11.11
CA PHE A 129 -13.98 3.82 -11.41
C PHE A 129 -14.81 4.38 -10.26
N LEU A 130 -15.69 3.57 -9.67
CA LEU A 130 -16.52 3.96 -8.54
C LEU A 130 -15.67 4.23 -7.29
N ARG A 131 -14.62 3.43 -7.04
CA ARG A 131 -13.66 3.66 -5.94
C ARG A 131 -12.92 4.98 -6.12
N ILE A 132 -12.43 5.28 -7.32
CA ILE A 132 -11.76 6.56 -7.63
C ILE A 132 -12.75 7.72 -7.41
N TYR A 133 -13.96 7.62 -7.95
CA TYR A 133 -14.99 8.67 -7.82
C TYR A 133 -15.43 8.89 -6.36
N CYS A 134 -15.73 7.83 -5.62
CA CYS A 134 -16.09 7.93 -4.19
C CYS A 134 -14.96 8.54 -3.37
N ASN A 135 -13.71 8.13 -3.61
CA ASN A 135 -12.56 8.67 -2.89
C ASN A 135 -12.33 10.16 -3.18
N GLN A 136 -12.62 10.63 -4.41
CA GLN A 136 -12.66 12.06 -4.73
C GLN A 136 -13.79 12.78 -3.96
N ARG A 137 -14.99 12.20 -3.92
CA ARG A 137 -16.18 12.83 -3.31
C ARG A 137 -16.11 12.93 -1.78
N ILE A 138 -15.71 11.87 -1.09
CA ILE A 138 -15.49 11.84 0.37
C ILE A 138 -14.53 12.97 0.78
N ARG A 139 -13.57 13.28 -0.09
CA ARG A 139 -12.52 14.26 0.19
C ARG A 139 -12.93 15.69 -0.14
N ALA A 140 -13.76 15.90 -1.16
CA ALA A 140 -14.44 17.18 -1.38
C ALA A 140 -15.30 17.56 -0.17
N GLN A 141 -15.98 16.58 0.44
CA GLN A 141 -16.72 16.79 1.68
C GLN A 141 -15.81 17.10 2.87
N LYS A 142 -14.71 16.36 3.09
CA LYS A 142 -13.73 16.68 4.17
C LYS A 142 -13.12 18.09 4.02
N ARG A 143 -12.78 18.53 2.81
CA ARG A 143 -12.28 19.90 2.55
C ARG A 143 -13.35 20.95 2.84
N ARG A 144 -14.60 20.72 2.43
CA ARG A 144 -15.73 21.62 2.73
C ARG A 144 -15.97 21.73 4.24
N LEU A 145 -15.89 20.63 4.99
CA LEU A 145 -16.00 20.66 6.46
C LEU A 145 -14.84 21.43 7.11
N GLN A 146 -13.59 21.20 6.71
CA GLN A 146 -12.44 21.92 7.27
C GLN A 146 -12.53 23.44 7.00
N ASN A 147 -12.93 23.84 5.80
CA ASN A 147 -13.11 25.25 5.46
C ASN A 147 -14.28 25.89 6.24
N ALA A 148 -15.36 25.14 6.46
CA ALA A 148 -16.51 25.61 7.26
C ALA A 148 -16.18 25.76 8.75
N SER A 149 -15.32 24.90 9.30
CA SER A 149 -14.84 25.02 10.69
C SER A 149 -13.83 26.16 10.87
N ALA A 150 -12.97 26.42 9.87
CA ALA A 150 -12.02 27.54 9.91
C ALA A 150 -12.69 28.92 9.74
N ALA A 151 -13.83 29.00 9.06
CA ALA A 151 -14.61 30.23 8.90
C ALA A 151 -15.47 30.59 10.12
N LYS A 152 -15.51 29.73 11.15
CA LYS A 152 -16.28 29.92 12.38
C LYS A 152 -15.42 30.38 13.58
N ILE A 153 -14.11 30.50 13.39
CA ILE A 153 -13.13 31.08 14.33
C ILE A 153 -12.85 32.51 13.86
#